data_AF-A0A9W6RRK6-F1
#
_entry.id   AF-A0A9W6RRK6-F1
#
_cell.length_a   1.000
_cell.length_b   1.000
_cell.length_c   1.000
_cell.angle_alpha   90.00
_cell.angle_beta   90.00
_cell.angle_gamma   90.00
#
_symmetry.space_group_name_H-M   'P 1'
#
loop_
_entity.id
_entity.type
_entity.pdbx_description
1 polymer ?
#
loop_
_entity_poly.entity_id
_entity_poly.type
_entity_poly.pdbx_seq_one_letter_code
_entity_poly.pdbx_strand_id
1 'polypeptide(L)'
;MTAVQAKAAPSAGDIPENYLALYQKAGAEWNIPWNILAGIGWIETHHGTLQARGVHSGENFAGAGGPMQFLQPTFDRAAVDGDHDGATSRYDPADAIFSAAKLLKLHIYPGGSDAELKSRTLTDAQIHQSIFSYNHSEAYVNDVLAAANRYAQGGYTKTSANFAGMECALGISAMSSSFGQSIADGAAYYARRDQGGPNPSRWVGRLIPYSWGGGDLDDGPSYGIQQGAYTKGFDCSGLAWHVVYIASGKKIVLPRTADAMYESNKGVKVPRDQLAPGDLVFFNGLSHMGIYWGVYQGKHWFVEAPDTGQFVKFSVLDGRSGYVGALRVTPPADMASPSPSSSDWIRAMPPLGAGTGGDVT
;
A
#
# COMPACT_ATOMS: atom_id res chain seq x y z
N MET A 1 14.62 27.72 13.16
CA MET A 1 15.29 27.46 11.87
C MET A 1 14.28 26.79 10.96
N THR A 2 14.09 27.28 9.74
CA THR A 2 13.20 26.66 8.74
C THR A 2 13.69 25.25 8.39
N ALA A 3 12.77 24.31 8.20
CA ALA A 3 13.01 22.97 7.71
C ALA A 3 13.75 23.07 6.38
N VAL A 4 14.82 22.28 6.25
CA VAL A 4 15.61 22.25 5.03
C VAL A 4 14.75 21.63 3.93
N GLN A 5 14.45 22.41 2.90
CA GLN A 5 13.69 21.94 1.75
C GLN A 5 14.60 21.18 0.80
N ALA A 6 14.13 20.03 0.32
CA ALA A 6 14.86 19.25 -0.67
C ALA A 6 14.89 19.96 -2.01
N LYS A 7 16.00 19.88 -2.75
CA LYS A 7 15.97 20.21 -4.18
C LYS A 7 15.26 19.08 -4.93
N ALA A 8 14.37 19.42 -5.87
CA ALA A 8 13.66 18.45 -6.69
C ALA A 8 14.62 17.63 -7.58
N ALA A 9 14.57 16.30 -7.47
CA ALA A 9 15.25 15.38 -8.37
C ALA A 9 14.54 15.30 -9.74
N PRO A 10 15.19 14.77 -10.80
CA PRO A 10 14.53 14.57 -12.09
C PRO A 10 13.23 13.76 -12.02
N SER A 11 13.18 12.75 -11.14
CA SER A 11 11.99 11.94 -10.84
C SER A 11 10.80 12.74 -10.28
N ALA A 12 11.01 13.95 -9.76
CA ALA A 12 9.90 14.82 -9.36
C ALA A 12 9.07 15.27 -10.57
N GLY A 13 9.58 15.12 -11.80
CA GLY A 13 8.80 15.31 -13.04
C GLY A 13 7.69 14.28 -13.24
N ASP A 14 7.68 13.17 -12.48
CA ASP A 14 6.59 12.19 -12.48
C ASP A 14 5.35 12.69 -11.69
N ILE A 15 5.51 13.76 -10.90
CA ILE A 15 4.44 14.38 -10.14
C ILE A 15 3.70 15.38 -11.05
N PRO A 16 2.35 15.36 -11.11
CA PRO A 16 1.60 16.41 -11.80
C PRO A 16 2.05 17.80 -11.35
N GLU A 17 2.26 18.71 -12.28
CA GLU A 17 2.87 20.03 -12.02
C GLU A 17 2.12 20.82 -10.95
N ASN A 18 0.79 20.79 -10.99
CA ASN A 18 -0.07 21.41 -9.99
C ASN A 18 0.12 20.80 -8.59
N TYR A 19 0.29 19.48 -8.48
CA TYR A 19 0.55 18.81 -7.20
C TYR A 19 1.95 19.14 -6.65
N LEU A 20 2.97 19.15 -7.51
CA LEU A 20 4.34 19.51 -7.10
C LEU A 20 4.39 20.92 -6.51
N ALA A 21 3.74 21.89 -7.18
CA ALA A 21 3.63 23.25 -6.69
C ALA A 21 2.93 23.32 -5.32
N LEU A 22 1.85 22.57 -5.14
CA LEU A 22 1.14 22.48 -3.86
C LEU A 22 1.98 21.85 -2.74
N TYR A 23 2.70 20.75 -3.01
CA TYR A 23 3.60 20.15 -2.02
C TYR A 23 4.70 21.11 -1.58
N GLN A 24 5.29 21.86 -2.52
CA GLN A 24 6.33 22.84 -2.22
C GLN A 24 5.79 24.02 -1.40
N LYS A 25 4.62 24.55 -1.77
CA LYS A 25 3.96 25.65 -1.03
C LYS A 25 3.58 25.21 0.39
N ALA A 26 2.91 24.06 0.52
CA ALA A 26 2.53 23.49 1.81
C ALA A 26 3.74 23.16 2.68
N GLY A 27 4.78 22.55 2.10
CA GLY A 27 6.00 22.22 2.81
C GLY A 27 6.74 23.45 3.36
N ALA A 28 6.83 24.51 2.55
CA ALA A 28 7.41 25.78 2.99
C ALA A 28 6.58 26.42 4.13
N GLU A 29 5.25 26.44 4.00
CA GLU A 29 4.37 27.09 4.98
C GLU A 29 4.28 26.35 6.32
N TRP A 30 4.17 25.01 6.27
CA TRP A 30 4.03 24.16 7.46
C TRP A 30 5.35 23.62 7.99
N ASN A 31 6.44 24.03 7.35
CA ASN A 31 7.79 23.72 7.77
C ASN A 31 8.03 22.21 7.85
N ILE A 32 7.60 21.54 6.77
CA ILE A 32 7.75 20.10 6.47
C ILE A 32 8.50 20.00 5.14
N PRO A 33 9.45 19.07 4.97
CA PRO A 33 10.07 18.86 3.66
C PRO A 33 9.00 18.46 2.62
N TRP A 34 8.87 19.20 1.52
CA TRP A 34 7.81 18.99 0.53
C TRP A 34 7.78 17.55 -0.03
N ASN A 35 8.94 16.92 -0.14
CA ASN A 35 9.10 15.57 -0.64
C ASN A 35 8.47 14.52 0.28
N ILE A 36 8.31 14.80 1.59
CA ILE A 36 7.55 13.95 2.51
C ILE A 36 6.06 13.98 2.17
N LEU A 37 5.49 15.17 1.92
CA LEU A 37 4.09 15.31 1.50
C LEU A 37 3.85 14.65 0.14
N ALA A 38 4.81 14.81 -0.79
CA ALA A 38 4.78 14.12 -2.06
C ALA A 38 4.84 12.59 -1.88
N GLY A 39 5.67 12.08 -0.98
CA GLY A 39 5.74 10.65 -0.67
C GLY A 39 4.41 10.08 -0.17
N ILE A 40 3.70 10.81 0.70
CA ILE A 40 2.35 10.45 1.16
C ILE A 40 1.39 10.43 -0.03
N GLY A 41 1.33 11.51 -0.81
CA GLY A 41 0.43 11.57 -1.95
C GLY A 41 0.71 10.52 -3.02
N TRP A 42 1.97 10.08 -3.16
CA TRP A 42 2.34 8.98 -4.06
C TRP A 42 1.68 7.67 -3.67
N ILE A 43 1.98 7.08 -2.50
CA ILE A 43 1.45 5.72 -2.25
C ILE A 43 -0.07 5.73 -2.00
N GLU A 44 -0.65 6.83 -1.51
CA GLU A 44 -2.09 6.88 -1.22
C GLU A 44 -2.95 6.96 -2.49
N THR A 45 -2.56 7.74 -3.51
CA THR A 45 -3.38 7.92 -4.74
C THR A 45 -2.60 8.19 -6.03
N HIS A 46 -1.28 8.01 -6.03
CA HIS A 46 -0.39 8.48 -7.11
C HIS A 46 -0.62 9.96 -7.43
N HIS A 47 -0.58 10.82 -6.41
CA HIS A 47 -0.81 12.26 -6.54
C HIS A 47 -2.19 12.60 -7.12
N GLY A 48 -3.22 11.86 -6.69
CA GLY A 48 -4.59 12.03 -7.12
C GLY A 48 -4.89 11.54 -8.54
N THR A 49 -3.97 10.85 -9.21
CA THR A 49 -4.18 10.39 -10.59
C THR A 49 -4.90 9.04 -10.68
N LEU A 50 -4.91 8.26 -9.59
CA LEU A 50 -5.61 6.98 -9.55
C LEU A 50 -7.12 7.14 -9.77
N GLN A 51 -7.64 6.39 -10.74
CA GLN A 51 -9.08 6.28 -11.01
C GLN A 51 -9.76 5.28 -10.07
N ALA A 52 -9.47 5.39 -8.78
CA ALA A 52 -9.97 4.52 -7.72
C ALA A 52 -11.09 5.18 -6.91
N ARG A 53 -11.94 4.36 -6.32
CA ARG A 53 -13.03 4.82 -5.44
C ARG A 53 -12.46 5.66 -4.29
N GLY A 54 -13.09 6.80 -4.01
CA GLY A 54 -12.69 7.69 -2.93
C GLY A 54 -11.61 8.70 -3.31
N VAL A 55 -10.97 8.62 -4.49
CA VAL A 55 -9.92 9.58 -4.85
C VAL A 55 -10.52 10.95 -5.22
N HIS A 56 -11.49 10.96 -6.14
CA HIS A 56 -12.11 12.20 -6.64
C HIS A 56 -13.51 12.48 -6.06
N SER A 57 -14.18 11.45 -5.56
CA SER A 57 -15.49 11.56 -4.92
C SER A 57 -15.81 10.30 -4.11
N GLY A 58 -16.77 10.43 -3.20
CA GLY A 58 -17.20 9.35 -2.32
C GLY A 58 -16.06 8.84 -1.41
N GLU A 59 -16.26 7.68 -0.81
CA GLU A 59 -15.28 7.09 0.10
C GLU A 59 -14.80 5.75 -0.41
N ASN A 60 -13.54 5.45 -0.16
CA ASN A 60 -13.02 4.10 -0.24
C ASN A 60 -13.64 3.21 0.86
N PHE A 61 -13.30 1.93 0.88
CA PHE A 61 -13.89 0.97 1.83
C PHE A 61 -13.56 1.24 3.31
N ALA A 62 -12.57 2.08 3.59
CA ALA A 62 -12.19 2.51 4.93
C ALA A 62 -12.88 3.81 5.37
N GLY A 63 -13.70 4.44 4.51
CA GLY A 63 -14.29 5.76 4.78
C GLY A 63 -13.36 6.93 4.41
N ALA A 64 -12.23 6.65 3.76
CA ALA A 64 -11.27 7.66 3.37
C ALA A 64 -11.58 8.24 1.98
N GLY A 65 -11.32 9.53 1.81
CA GLY A 65 -11.57 10.25 0.57
C GLY A 65 -10.50 11.30 0.26
N GLY A 66 -10.43 11.69 -1.00
CA GLY A 66 -9.51 12.71 -1.51
C GLY A 66 -8.14 12.18 -1.96
N PRO A 67 -7.33 13.03 -2.59
CA PRO A 67 -6.00 12.65 -3.07
C PRO A 67 -5.01 12.28 -1.95
N MET A 68 -5.30 12.68 -0.71
CA MET A 68 -4.50 12.34 0.48
C MET A 68 -5.19 11.30 1.39
N GLN A 69 -6.31 10.70 0.94
CA GLN A 69 -7.07 9.61 1.59
C GLN A 69 -7.39 9.87 3.08
N PHE A 70 -8.06 10.98 3.37
CA PHE A 70 -8.51 11.31 4.73
C PHE A 70 -9.82 10.62 5.11
N LEU A 71 -9.88 10.06 6.32
CA LEU A 71 -11.17 9.88 7.01
C LEU A 71 -11.77 11.26 7.31
N GLN A 72 -13.09 11.42 7.14
CA GLN A 72 -13.76 12.71 7.32
C GLN A 72 -13.49 13.34 8.70
N PRO A 73 -13.60 12.62 9.84
CA PRO A 73 -13.33 13.20 11.16
C PRO A 73 -11.88 13.66 11.35
N THR A 74 -10.93 13.00 10.67
CA THR A 74 -9.52 13.39 10.70
C THR A 74 -9.29 14.66 9.89
N PHE A 75 -9.94 14.78 8.72
CA PHE A 75 -9.90 15.99 7.90
C PHE A 75 -10.48 17.17 8.67
N ASP A 76 -11.66 17.03 9.28
CA ASP A 76 -12.32 18.12 10.02
C ASP A 76 -11.43 18.71 11.13
N ARG A 77 -10.59 17.88 11.77
CA ARG A 77 -9.64 18.32 12.80
C ARG A 77 -8.43 19.07 12.23
N ALA A 78 -8.01 18.73 11.02
CA ALA A 78 -6.79 19.22 10.41
C ALA A 78 -7.04 20.08 9.16
N ALA A 79 -8.29 20.47 8.90
CA ALA A 79 -8.68 21.20 7.70
C ALA A 79 -7.91 22.52 7.59
N VAL A 80 -7.43 22.78 6.39
CA VAL A 80 -6.78 24.02 5.96
C VAL A 80 -7.35 24.37 4.59
N ASP A 81 -7.85 25.59 4.47
CA ASP A 81 -8.22 26.21 3.19
C ASP A 81 -6.92 26.65 2.48
N GLY A 82 -6.41 25.78 1.61
CA GLY A 82 -5.06 25.84 1.06
C GLY A 82 -4.91 26.75 -0.16
N ASP A 83 -5.99 26.95 -0.88
CA ASP A 83 -6.09 27.88 -2.02
C ASP A 83 -6.78 29.22 -1.67
N HIS A 84 -7.35 29.32 -0.47
CA HIS A 84 -8.01 30.51 0.09
C HIS A 84 -9.31 30.86 -0.65
N ASP A 85 -10.06 29.85 -1.07
CA ASP A 85 -11.36 30.02 -1.73
C ASP A 85 -12.53 30.24 -0.73
N GLY A 86 -12.28 30.08 0.57
CA GLY A 86 -13.25 30.26 1.64
C GLY A 86 -13.99 28.97 2.04
N ALA A 87 -13.64 27.82 1.48
CA ALA A 87 -14.17 26.51 1.81
C ALA A 87 -13.04 25.53 2.18
N THR A 88 -13.40 24.36 2.70
CA THR A 88 -12.44 23.25 2.83
C THR A 88 -13.06 21.97 2.31
N SER A 89 -12.30 21.22 1.50
CA SER A 89 -12.73 19.95 0.93
C SER A 89 -11.58 18.96 0.89
N ARG A 90 -11.76 17.76 1.46
CA ARG A 90 -10.75 16.70 1.34
C ARG A 90 -10.49 16.26 -0.10
N TYR A 91 -11.38 16.59 -1.05
CA TYR A 91 -11.21 16.27 -2.47
C TYR A 91 -10.57 17.40 -3.27
N ASP A 92 -10.47 18.61 -2.70
CA ASP A 92 -9.65 19.64 -3.30
C ASP A 92 -8.16 19.34 -3.02
N PRO A 93 -7.29 19.29 -4.04
CA PRO A 93 -5.88 18.98 -3.84
C PRO A 93 -5.13 19.98 -2.94
N ALA A 94 -5.44 21.28 -3.03
CA ALA A 94 -4.77 22.29 -2.22
C ALA A 94 -5.13 22.08 -0.74
N ASP A 95 -6.41 21.95 -0.44
CA ASP A 95 -6.89 21.70 0.93
C ASP A 95 -6.35 20.40 1.50
N ALA A 96 -6.42 19.31 0.73
CA ALA A 96 -5.98 18.00 1.18
C ALA A 96 -4.47 17.99 1.50
N ILE A 97 -3.64 18.61 0.65
CA ILE A 97 -2.18 18.63 0.85
C ILE A 97 -1.81 19.52 2.04
N PHE A 98 -2.42 20.70 2.17
CA PHE A 98 -2.18 21.59 3.30
C PHE A 98 -2.68 20.99 4.63
N SER A 99 -3.83 20.34 4.60
CA SER A 99 -4.39 19.61 5.76
C SER A 99 -3.49 18.44 6.16
N ALA A 100 -2.87 17.75 5.20
CA ALA A 100 -1.91 16.68 5.49
C ALA A 100 -0.67 17.23 6.18
N ALA A 101 -0.16 18.37 5.72
CA ALA A 101 0.96 19.05 6.36
C ALA A 101 0.62 19.43 7.82
N LYS A 102 -0.55 20.02 8.06
CA LYS A 102 -1.04 20.32 9.42
C LYS A 102 -1.19 19.07 10.27
N LEU A 103 -1.76 17.99 9.73
CA LEU A 103 -1.99 16.75 10.46
C LEU A 103 -0.68 16.13 10.97
N LEU A 104 0.38 16.10 10.15
CA LEU A 104 1.70 15.61 10.58
C LEU A 104 2.23 16.38 11.79
N LYS A 105 2.00 17.70 11.85
CA LYS A 105 2.39 18.53 12.99
C LYS A 105 1.54 18.26 14.22
N LEU A 106 0.23 18.10 14.05
CA LEU A 106 -0.72 17.84 15.14
C LEU A 106 -0.46 16.49 15.84
N HIS A 107 0.03 15.48 15.12
CA HIS A 107 0.41 14.20 15.72
C HIS A 107 1.56 14.32 16.71
N ILE A 108 2.49 15.25 16.48
CA ILE A 108 3.63 15.49 17.36
C ILE A 108 3.31 16.53 18.44
N TYR A 109 2.50 17.54 18.09
CA TYR A 109 2.15 18.66 18.96
C TYR A 109 0.63 18.81 19.05
N PRO A 110 -0.05 17.90 19.76
CA PRO A 110 -1.50 17.97 19.91
C PRO A 110 -1.88 19.27 20.62
N GLY A 111 -2.81 20.04 20.02
CA GLY A 111 -3.31 21.30 20.59
C GLY A 111 -2.49 22.55 20.26
N GLY A 112 -1.44 22.44 19.44
CA GLY A 112 -0.72 23.63 18.95
C GLY A 112 -1.57 24.47 18.00
N SER A 113 -1.48 25.80 18.13
CA SER A 113 -2.07 26.74 17.16
C SER A 113 -1.35 26.67 15.81
N ASP A 114 -2.01 27.08 14.73
CA ASP A 114 -1.41 27.04 13.39
C ASP A 114 -0.09 27.81 13.31
N ALA A 115 0.02 28.96 13.99
CA ALA A 115 1.27 29.72 14.07
C ALA A 115 2.40 28.93 14.75
N GLU A 116 2.10 28.25 15.87
CA GLU A 116 3.08 27.42 16.57
C GLU A 116 3.49 26.22 15.72
N LEU A 117 2.52 25.52 15.11
CA LEU A 117 2.80 24.36 14.27
C LEU A 117 3.70 24.75 13.09
N LYS A 118 3.37 25.81 12.35
CA LYS A 118 4.17 26.32 11.23
C LYS A 118 5.58 26.72 11.63
N SER A 119 5.79 27.23 12.85
CA SER A 119 7.12 27.65 13.31
C SER A 119 8.07 26.51 13.68
N ARG A 120 7.55 25.32 14.02
CA ARG A 120 8.35 24.20 14.53
C ARG A 120 8.99 23.43 13.38
N THR A 121 10.21 22.95 13.53
CA THR A 121 10.83 21.98 12.60
C THR A 121 10.76 20.61 13.24
N LEU A 122 10.28 19.61 12.50
CA LEU A 122 10.30 18.22 12.99
C LEU A 122 11.71 17.65 12.84
N THR A 123 12.18 16.92 13.84
CA THR A 123 13.37 16.06 13.71
C THR A 123 13.05 14.84 12.85
N ASP A 124 14.05 14.12 12.35
CA ASP A 124 13.84 12.90 11.55
C ASP A 124 13.00 11.86 12.31
N ALA A 125 13.24 11.68 13.60
CA ALA A 125 12.44 10.78 14.46
C ALA A 125 10.98 11.25 14.57
N GLN A 126 10.74 12.55 14.63
CA GLN A 126 9.38 13.12 14.65
C GLN A 126 8.70 13.05 13.28
N ILE A 127 9.44 13.20 12.18
CA ILE A 127 8.92 12.96 10.82
C ILE A 127 8.44 11.50 10.74
N HIS A 128 9.31 10.55 11.09
CA HIS A 128 8.98 9.13 11.12
C HIS A 128 7.73 8.85 11.98
N GLN A 129 7.70 9.36 13.22
CA GLN A 129 6.55 9.21 14.12
C GLN A 129 5.27 9.85 13.55
N SER A 130 5.36 11.01 12.90
CA SER A 130 4.20 11.72 12.35
C SER A 130 3.58 10.98 11.16
N ILE A 131 4.42 10.41 10.28
CA ILE A 131 4.00 9.54 9.17
C ILE A 131 3.43 8.23 9.74
N PHE A 132 4.05 7.69 10.80
CA PHE A 132 3.51 6.54 11.51
C PHE A 132 2.13 6.86 12.05
N SER A 133 1.89 7.99 12.69
CA SER A 133 0.55 8.35 13.18
C SER A 133 -0.48 8.62 12.07
N TYR A 134 -0.04 8.91 10.84
CA TYR A 134 -0.94 9.08 9.69
C TYR A 134 -1.67 7.78 9.33
N ASN A 135 -0.97 6.64 9.35
CA ASN A 135 -1.50 5.34 8.88
C ASN A 135 -1.32 4.16 9.86
N HIS A 136 -0.51 4.34 10.90
CA HIS A 136 -0.11 3.39 11.94
C HIS A 136 0.64 2.15 11.41
N SER A 137 1.46 2.34 10.37
CA SER A 137 2.24 1.28 9.73
C SER A 137 3.69 1.70 9.47
N GLU A 138 4.64 0.93 10.00
CA GLU A 138 6.08 1.09 9.71
C GLU A 138 6.39 0.88 8.22
N ALA A 139 5.68 -0.04 7.54
CA ALA A 139 5.83 -0.24 6.11
C ALA A 139 5.39 1.01 5.32
N TYR A 140 4.28 1.64 5.73
CA TYR A 140 3.83 2.90 5.15
C TYR A 140 4.87 4.00 5.33
N VAL A 141 5.46 4.11 6.52
CA VAL A 141 6.54 5.07 6.78
C VAL A 141 7.72 4.83 5.84
N ASN A 142 8.15 3.57 5.71
CA ASN A 142 9.25 3.23 4.81
C ASN A 142 8.94 3.56 3.35
N ASP A 143 7.75 3.23 2.86
CA ASP A 143 7.34 3.51 1.47
C ASP A 143 7.26 5.02 1.20
N VAL A 144 6.71 5.80 2.14
CA VAL A 144 6.66 7.26 2.06
C VAL A 144 8.06 7.86 2.05
N LEU A 145 8.95 7.41 2.94
CA LEU A 145 10.33 7.89 3.01
C LEU A 145 11.14 7.48 1.77
N ALA A 146 10.91 6.29 1.21
CA ALA A 146 11.53 5.86 -0.03
C ALA A 146 11.08 6.73 -1.21
N ALA A 147 9.77 6.99 -1.35
CA ALA A 147 9.23 7.89 -2.37
C ALA A 147 9.77 9.33 -2.18
N ALA A 148 9.79 9.84 -0.94
CA ALA A 148 10.34 11.15 -0.62
C ALA A 148 11.83 11.26 -0.97
N ASN A 149 12.61 10.21 -0.73
CA ASN A 149 14.03 10.15 -1.10
C ASN A 149 14.26 10.06 -2.60
N ARG A 150 13.33 9.42 -3.36
CA ARG A 150 13.35 9.42 -4.83
C ARG A 150 13.16 10.82 -5.38
N TYR A 151 12.24 11.61 -4.81
CA TYR A 151 11.93 12.96 -5.29
C TYR A 151 12.95 14.04 -4.90
N ALA A 152 13.92 13.72 -4.03
CA ALA A 152 14.90 14.66 -3.50
C ALA A 152 16.33 14.42 -4.05
N GLN A 153 16.93 15.43 -4.70
CA GLN A 153 18.36 15.43 -5.12
C GLN A 153 19.32 16.00 -4.06
N GLY A 154 18.94 15.95 -2.78
CA GLY A 154 19.73 16.45 -1.65
C GLY A 154 19.43 17.90 -1.28
N GLY A 155 20.42 18.55 -0.66
CA GLY A 155 20.24 19.76 0.16
C GLY A 155 19.61 19.41 1.51
N TYR A 156 18.41 18.83 1.47
CA TYR A 156 17.78 18.11 2.58
C TYR A 156 18.55 16.83 2.95
N THR A 157 18.66 16.56 4.26
CA THR A 157 19.18 15.31 4.82
C THR A 157 18.27 14.14 4.43
N LYS A 158 18.83 13.06 3.89
CA LYS A 158 18.04 11.84 3.65
C LYS A 158 17.84 11.11 4.97
N THR A 159 16.59 10.89 5.34
CA THR A 159 16.23 10.05 6.51
C THR A 159 16.92 8.69 6.38
N SER A 160 17.38 8.13 7.51
CA SER A 160 18.23 6.94 7.60
C SER A 160 18.07 5.93 6.45
N ALA A 161 19.16 5.72 5.70
CA ALA A 161 19.29 4.83 4.55
C ALA A 161 18.91 3.36 4.83
N ASN A 162 17.63 3.07 5.02
CA ASN A 162 17.10 1.71 4.89
C ASN A 162 16.80 1.33 3.44
N PHE A 163 17.24 2.15 2.46
CA PHE A 163 17.25 1.81 1.03
C PHE A 163 18.40 2.48 0.22
N ALA A 164 19.41 3.08 0.86
CA ALA A 164 20.62 3.52 0.13
C ALA A 164 21.68 2.41 0.19
N GLY A 165 21.45 1.35 -0.60
CA GLY A 165 22.37 0.23 -0.64
C GLY A 165 22.07 -0.90 -1.61
N MET A 166 21.15 -0.76 -2.58
CA MET A 166 21.13 -1.66 -3.76
C MET A 166 20.27 -1.23 -4.97
N GLU A 167 19.73 -0.01 -5.00
CA GLU A 167 18.92 0.45 -6.16
C GLU A 167 19.48 1.67 -6.89
N CYS A 168 20.62 2.23 -6.46
CA CYS A 168 21.20 3.44 -7.09
C CYS A 168 22.45 3.18 -7.96
N ALA A 169 22.73 1.93 -8.36
CA ALA A 169 23.94 1.62 -9.14
C ALA A 169 23.72 0.88 -10.46
N LEU A 170 22.49 0.47 -10.82
CA LEU A 170 22.21 -0.16 -12.10
C LEU A 170 20.88 0.35 -12.67
N GLY A 171 20.93 1.48 -13.39
CA GLY A 171 19.93 2.00 -14.33
C GLY A 171 18.47 1.51 -14.22
N ILE A 172 17.74 1.97 -13.21
CA ILE A 172 16.28 1.79 -13.15
C ILE A 172 15.60 2.89 -13.96
N SER A 173 14.82 2.49 -14.98
CA SER A 173 14.11 3.39 -15.89
C SER A 173 12.61 3.10 -15.87
N ALA A 174 11.81 4.10 -15.51
CA ALA A 174 10.33 4.11 -15.63
C ALA A 174 9.61 2.84 -15.13
N MET A 175 10.05 2.24 -14.02
CA MET A 175 9.48 0.99 -13.51
C MET A 175 8.05 1.17 -12.95
N SER A 176 7.08 0.78 -13.77
CA SER A 176 5.79 0.26 -13.34
C SER A 176 5.98 -0.88 -12.34
N SER A 177 5.21 -0.93 -11.25
CA SER A 177 5.03 -2.21 -10.54
C SER A 177 4.59 -3.27 -11.56
N SER A 178 5.23 -4.43 -11.56
CA SER A 178 4.82 -5.51 -12.48
C SER A 178 3.36 -5.88 -12.18
N PHE A 179 2.60 -6.29 -13.20
CA PHE A 179 1.19 -6.67 -13.05
C PHE A 179 0.95 -7.67 -11.88
N GLY A 180 1.86 -8.63 -11.70
CA GLY A 180 1.81 -9.58 -10.57
C GLY A 180 1.97 -8.90 -9.20
N GLN A 181 2.84 -7.89 -9.10
CA GLN A 181 3.00 -7.12 -7.86
C GLN A 181 1.71 -6.37 -7.49
N SER A 182 1.02 -5.78 -8.46
CA SER A 182 -0.27 -5.12 -8.22
C SER A 182 -1.35 -6.08 -7.70
N ILE A 183 -1.34 -7.34 -8.17
CA ILE A 183 -2.23 -8.39 -7.66
C ILE A 183 -1.87 -8.75 -6.20
N ALA A 184 -0.59 -8.96 -5.91
CA ALA A 184 -0.10 -9.28 -4.57
C ALA A 184 -0.42 -8.18 -3.55
N ASP A 185 -0.20 -6.92 -3.92
CA ASP A 185 -0.46 -5.77 -3.07
C ASP A 185 -1.97 -5.55 -2.87
N GLY A 186 -2.77 -5.77 -3.91
CA GLY A 186 -4.23 -5.75 -3.83
C GLY A 186 -4.78 -6.82 -2.88
N ALA A 187 -4.20 -8.02 -2.86
CA ALA A 187 -4.57 -9.05 -1.89
C ALA A 187 -4.13 -8.66 -0.47
N ALA A 188 -2.89 -8.19 -0.32
CA ALA A 188 -2.34 -7.76 0.97
C ALA A 188 -3.18 -6.65 1.62
N TYR A 189 -3.73 -5.73 0.83
CA TYR A 189 -4.63 -4.66 1.29
C TYR A 189 -5.78 -5.19 2.16
N TYR A 190 -6.32 -6.37 1.87
CA TYR A 190 -7.43 -6.97 2.62
C TYR A 190 -7.00 -7.87 3.79
N ALA A 191 -5.71 -8.20 3.89
CA ALA A 191 -5.21 -9.13 4.88
C ALA A 191 -5.18 -8.51 6.29
N ARG A 192 -5.79 -9.21 7.25
CA ARG A 192 -5.65 -8.96 8.69
C ARG A 192 -4.19 -9.09 9.09
N ARG A 193 -3.76 -8.18 9.99
CA ARG A 193 -2.51 -8.30 10.74
C ARG A 193 -2.56 -9.50 11.70
N ASP A 194 -1.79 -10.54 11.41
CA ASP A 194 -1.37 -11.54 12.39
C ASP A 194 0.01 -11.17 12.97
N GLN A 195 0.33 -11.65 14.17
CA GLN A 195 1.63 -11.39 14.77
C GLN A 195 2.68 -12.28 14.09
N GLY A 196 3.37 -11.75 13.08
CA GLY A 196 4.54 -12.39 12.45
C GLY A 196 4.58 -12.42 10.92
N GLY A 197 3.50 -12.05 10.22
CA GLY A 197 3.46 -12.01 8.76
C GLY A 197 4.15 -10.79 8.11
N PRO A 198 4.46 -10.87 6.79
CA PRO A 198 4.86 -9.72 6.01
C PRO A 198 3.73 -8.69 6.00
N ASN A 199 4.06 -7.42 6.18
CA ASN A 199 3.08 -6.37 6.41
C ASN A 199 3.14 -5.27 5.34
N PRO A 200 2.19 -5.23 4.39
CA PRO A 200 2.01 -4.11 3.45
C PRO A 200 0.71 -3.32 3.72
N SER A 201 -0.04 -3.66 4.78
CA SER A 201 -1.44 -3.24 5.00
C SER A 201 -1.65 -2.68 6.41
N ARG A 202 -1.14 -1.49 6.72
CA ARG A 202 -1.76 -0.18 6.39
C ARG A 202 -3.14 0.11 7.00
N TRP A 203 -3.77 -0.82 7.73
CA TRP A 203 -5.16 -0.64 8.17
C TRP A 203 -5.47 -0.91 9.63
N VAL A 204 -6.23 0.04 10.19
CA VAL A 204 -7.11 -0.10 11.37
C VAL A 204 -8.58 -0.24 10.94
N GLY A 205 -8.82 -0.54 9.65
CA GLY A 205 -10.14 -0.78 9.05
C GLY A 205 -10.59 -2.23 9.21
N ARG A 206 -11.89 -2.40 9.45
CA ARG A 206 -12.66 -3.64 9.68
C ARG A 206 -12.00 -4.92 9.14
N LEU A 207 -11.73 -5.87 10.04
CA LEU A 207 -11.30 -7.23 9.70
C LEU A 207 -12.19 -7.81 8.60
N ILE A 208 -11.63 -8.22 7.45
CA ILE A 208 -12.40 -8.75 6.33
C ILE A 208 -12.66 -10.24 6.56
N PRO A 209 -13.88 -10.65 6.93
CA PRO A 209 -14.18 -12.03 7.24
C PRO A 209 -14.18 -12.87 5.96
N TYR A 210 -13.98 -14.17 6.13
CA TYR A 210 -14.37 -15.13 5.12
C TYR A 210 -15.89 -15.08 4.92
N SER A 211 -16.33 -15.06 3.67
CA SER A 211 -17.74 -15.18 3.30
C SER A 211 -17.88 -16.15 2.15
N TRP A 212 -18.52 -17.30 2.39
CA TRP A 212 -18.73 -18.32 1.36
C TRP A 212 -19.51 -17.76 0.17
N GLY A 213 -18.95 -17.72 -1.04
CA GLY A 213 -19.55 -17.09 -2.21
C GLY A 213 -19.34 -15.58 -2.30
N GLY A 214 -18.74 -14.95 -1.28
CA GLY A 214 -18.49 -13.52 -1.21
C GLY A 214 -17.29 -13.06 -2.04
N GLY A 215 -17.35 -11.82 -2.50
CA GLY A 215 -16.42 -11.21 -3.46
C GLY A 215 -17.14 -10.73 -4.71
N ASP A 216 -17.07 -9.43 -4.94
CA ASP A 216 -17.56 -8.73 -6.12
C ASP A 216 -16.40 -8.11 -6.91
N LEU A 217 -16.53 -8.05 -8.24
CA LEU A 217 -15.49 -7.51 -9.12
C LEU A 217 -15.20 -6.03 -8.84
N ASP A 218 -16.23 -5.21 -8.74
CA ASP A 218 -16.09 -3.75 -8.61
C ASP A 218 -16.05 -3.31 -7.15
N ASP A 219 -16.88 -3.92 -6.30
CA ASP A 219 -17.11 -3.51 -4.92
C ASP A 219 -16.32 -4.32 -3.87
N GLY A 220 -15.54 -5.33 -4.27
CA GLY A 220 -14.69 -6.10 -3.35
C GLY A 220 -15.50 -6.97 -2.39
N PRO A 221 -15.34 -6.85 -1.05
CA PRO A 221 -16.08 -7.71 -0.11
C PRO A 221 -17.60 -7.61 -0.30
N SER A 222 -18.28 -8.74 -0.46
CA SER A 222 -19.73 -8.79 -0.67
C SER A 222 -20.39 -9.84 0.24
N TYR A 223 -21.72 -9.81 0.31
CA TYR A 223 -22.46 -10.89 0.94
C TYR A 223 -22.34 -12.15 0.08
N GLY A 224 -22.07 -13.27 0.73
CA GLY A 224 -21.99 -14.55 0.07
C GLY A 224 -23.34 -15.25 -0.02
N ILE A 225 -23.29 -16.58 -0.10
CA ILE A 225 -24.44 -17.47 -0.07
C ILE A 225 -24.30 -18.44 1.10
N GLN A 226 -25.41 -19.06 1.52
CA GLN A 226 -25.42 -20.01 2.63
C GLN A 226 -24.75 -19.42 3.89
N GLN A 227 -23.64 -20.00 4.35
CA GLN A 227 -22.86 -19.54 5.50
C GLN A 227 -22.30 -18.12 5.32
N GLY A 228 -22.16 -17.65 4.07
CA GLY A 228 -21.75 -16.29 3.73
C GLY A 228 -22.89 -15.27 3.59
N ALA A 229 -24.16 -15.69 3.61
CA ALA A 229 -25.31 -14.83 3.28
C ALA A 229 -25.45 -13.59 4.17
N TYR A 230 -24.94 -13.65 5.40
CA TYR A 230 -24.98 -12.55 6.38
C TYR A 230 -23.60 -11.97 6.69
N THR A 231 -22.57 -12.41 5.98
CA THR A 231 -21.18 -12.02 6.21
C THR A 231 -20.68 -11.26 4.99
N LYS A 232 -20.37 -9.97 5.13
CA LYS A 232 -19.77 -9.18 4.04
C LYS A 232 -18.26 -9.41 4.03
N GLY A 233 -17.76 -10.15 3.04
CA GLY A 233 -16.39 -10.66 3.04
C GLY A 233 -15.97 -11.24 1.69
N PHE A 234 -14.89 -12.02 1.69
CA PHE A 234 -14.42 -12.76 0.51
C PHE A 234 -14.42 -14.26 0.80
N ASP A 235 -14.70 -15.10 -0.21
CA ASP A 235 -14.13 -16.44 -0.25
C ASP A 235 -12.76 -16.43 -0.96
N CYS A 236 -12.06 -17.56 -0.94
CA CYS A 236 -10.70 -17.69 -1.48
C CYS A 236 -10.61 -17.23 -2.94
N SER A 237 -11.53 -17.72 -3.79
CA SER A 237 -11.61 -17.35 -5.19
C SER A 237 -12.15 -15.95 -5.44
N GLY A 238 -13.06 -15.44 -4.59
CA GLY A 238 -13.65 -14.11 -4.71
C GLY A 238 -12.63 -13.01 -4.44
N LEU A 239 -11.68 -13.25 -3.52
CA LEU A 239 -10.54 -12.35 -3.33
C LEU A 239 -9.68 -12.26 -4.60
N ALA A 240 -9.25 -13.39 -5.16
CA ALA A 240 -8.45 -13.43 -6.39
C ALA A 240 -9.20 -12.81 -7.58
N TRP A 241 -10.50 -13.09 -7.69
CA TRP A 241 -11.39 -12.56 -8.72
C TRP A 241 -11.39 -11.03 -8.73
N HIS A 242 -11.57 -10.42 -7.55
CA HIS A 242 -11.57 -8.98 -7.38
C HIS A 242 -10.20 -8.34 -7.66
N VAL A 243 -9.13 -8.82 -7.02
CA VAL A 243 -7.83 -8.15 -7.08
C VAL A 243 -7.19 -8.23 -8.47
N VAL A 244 -7.40 -9.33 -9.21
CA VAL A 244 -6.93 -9.46 -10.60
C VAL A 244 -7.71 -8.55 -11.54
N TYR A 245 -9.01 -8.41 -11.33
CA TYR A 245 -9.84 -7.50 -12.11
C TYR A 245 -9.41 -6.05 -11.90
N ILE A 246 -9.24 -5.59 -10.65
CA ILE A 246 -8.77 -4.23 -10.37
C ILE A 246 -7.34 -4.01 -10.88
N ALA A 247 -6.40 -4.93 -10.61
CA ALA A 247 -5.01 -4.82 -11.04
C ALA A 247 -4.85 -4.77 -12.57
N SER A 248 -5.76 -5.42 -13.31
CA SER A 248 -5.76 -5.39 -14.78
C SER A 248 -6.42 -4.14 -15.37
N GLY A 249 -6.83 -3.17 -14.55
CA GLY A 249 -7.63 -2.04 -15.00
C GLY A 249 -8.99 -2.47 -15.53
N LYS A 250 -9.60 -3.49 -14.89
CA LYS A 250 -10.90 -4.08 -15.22
C LYS A 250 -10.95 -4.86 -16.54
N LYS A 251 -9.80 -5.33 -17.04
CA LYS A 251 -9.70 -6.03 -18.34
C LYS A 251 -9.76 -7.55 -18.23
N ILE A 252 -9.37 -8.11 -17.09
CA ILE A 252 -9.32 -9.55 -16.86
C ILE A 252 -10.40 -9.93 -15.86
N VAL A 253 -11.38 -10.68 -16.35
CA VAL A 253 -12.33 -11.41 -15.51
C VAL A 253 -11.91 -12.87 -15.49
N LEU A 254 -11.50 -13.35 -14.33
CA LEU A 254 -11.23 -14.78 -14.10
C LEU A 254 -12.55 -15.55 -13.96
N PRO A 255 -12.56 -16.88 -14.17
CA PRO A 255 -13.67 -17.73 -13.73
C PRO A 255 -13.90 -17.59 -12.22
N ARG A 256 -15.13 -17.81 -11.75
CA ARG A 256 -15.48 -17.51 -10.35
C ARG A 256 -14.91 -18.51 -9.33
N THR A 257 -14.68 -19.77 -9.72
CA THR A 257 -14.26 -20.85 -8.82
C THR A 257 -12.78 -21.19 -9.01
N ALA A 258 -12.13 -21.65 -7.94
CA ALA A 258 -10.68 -21.91 -7.94
C ALA A 258 -10.26 -22.99 -8.95
N ASP A 259 -11.03 -24.07 -9.09
CA ASP A 259 -10.81 -25.11 -10.10
C ASP A 259 -10.89 -24.56 -11.53
N ALA A 260 -11.91 -23.76 -11.84
CA ALA A 260 -12.08 -23.15 -13.14
C ALA A 260 -11.00 -22.10 -13.43
N MET A 261 -10.55 -21.35 -12.42
CA MET A 261 -9.40 -20.44 -12.55
C MET A 261 -8.14 -21.21 -12.92
N TYR A 262 -7.85 -22.29 -12.18
CA TYR A 262 -6.67 -23.12 -12.43
C TYR A 262 -6.69 -23.65 -13.87
N GLU A 263 -7.79 -24.22 -14.33
CA GLU A 263 -7.92 -24.80 -15.68
C GLU A 263 -8.13 -23.77 -16.80
N SER A 264 -8.22 -22.48 -16.47
CA SER A 264 -8.47 -21.44 -17.46
C SER A 264 -7.25 -21.16 -18.35
N ASN A 265 -7.52 -20.62 -19.54
CA ASN A 265 -6.50 -20.05 -20.43
C ASN A 265 -6.11 -18.60 -20.06
N LYS A 266 -6.48 -18.11 -18.87
CA LYS A 266 -6.18 -16.74 -18.42
C LYS A 266 -4.75 -16.58 -17.90
N GLY A 267 -4.03 -17.68 -17.75
CA GLY A 267 -2.67 -17.69 -17.22
C GLY A 267 -1.86 -18.89 -17.68
N VAL A 268 -0.63 -18.96 -17.20
CA VAL A 268 0.28 -20.10 -17.41
C VAL A 268 0.52 -20.81 -16.08
N LYS A 269 0.60 -22.14 -16.11
CA LYS A 269 0.94 -22.93 -14.92
C LYS A 269 2.40 -22.64 -14.54
N VAL A 270 2.66 -22.43 -13.25
CA VAL A 270 3.99 -22.08 -12.75
C VAL A 270 4.50 -23.14 -11.77
N PRO A 271 5.73 -23.65 -11.98
CA PRO A 271 6.43 -24.49 -11.00
C PRO A 271 6.62 -23.76 -9.66
N ARG A 272 6.57 -24.51 -8.55
CA ARG A 272 6.64 -23.92 -7.19
C ARG A 272 7.92 -23.11 -6.93
N ASP A 273 9.03 -23.49 -7.52
CA ASP A 273 10.33 -22.82 -7.42
C ASP A 273 10.45 -21.57 -8.31
N GLN A 274 9.45 -21.31 -9.15
CA GLN A 274 9.37 -20.15 -10.04
C GLN A 274 8.26 -19.16 -9.64
N LEU A 275 7.68 -19.34 -8.45
CA LEU A 275 6.65 -18.46 -7.93
C LEU A 275 7.13 -17.00 -7.88
N ALA A 276 6.27 -16.09 -8.31
CA ALA A 276 6.48 -14.65 -8.24
C ALA A 276 5.22 -13.96 -7.70
N PRO A 277 5.35 -12.79 -7.04
CA PRO A 277 4.22 -12.07 -6.47
C PRO A 277 3.05 -11.95 -7.47
N GLY A 278 1.84 -12.26 -7.00
CA GLY A 278 0.61 -12.26 -7.79
C GLY A 278 0.22 -13.61 -8.39
N ASP A 279 1.11 -14.60 -8.35
CA ASP A 279 0.76 -15.97 -8.76
C ASP A 279 -0.35 -16.54 -7.87
N LEU A 280 -1.37 -17.12 -8.48
CA LEU A 280 -2.44 -17.81 -7.75
C LEU A 280 -1.91 -19.18 -7.34
N VAL A 281 -1.93 -19.50 -6.05
CA VAL A 281 -1.49 -20.79 -5.49
C VAL A 281 -2.70 -21.62 -5.07
N PHE A 282 -2.72 -22.90 -5.44
CA PHE A 282 -3.89 -23.76 -5.30
C PHE A 282 -3.60 -24.97 -4.40
N PHE A 283 -4.61 -25.38 -3.64
CA PHE A 283 -4.49 -26.43 -2.62
C PHE A 283 -5.70 -27.38 -2.62
N ASN A 284 -5.56 -28.52 -1.94
CA ASN A 284 -6.63 -29.43 -1.55
C ASN A 284 -7.51 -29.89 -2.73
N GLY A 285 -6.90 -30.32 -3.84
CA GLY A 285 -7.66 -30.73 -5.02
C GLY A 285 -8.43 -29.58 -5.68
N LEU A 286 -7.87 -28.36 -5.61
CA LEU A 286 -8.44 -27.11 -6.14
C LEU A 286 -9.65 -26.56 -5.36
N SER A 287 -9.96 -27.10 -4.19
CA SER A 287 -11.04 -26.57 -3.34
C SER A 287 -10.63 -25.29 -2.60
N HIS A 288 -9.33 -24.97 -2.54
CA HIS A 288 -8.80 -23.78 -1.87
C HIS A 288 -7.70 -23.12 -2.68
N MET A 289 -7.58 -21.80 -2.56
CA MET A 289 -6.51 -21.03 -3.19
C MET A 289 -6.09 -19.81 -2.37
N GLY A 290 -4.99 -19.20 -2.78
CA GLY A 290 -4.59 -17.86 -2.35
C GLY A 290 -3.68 -17.18 -3.37
N ILE A 291 -3.14 -16.03 -3.00
CA ILE A 291 -2.31 -15.18 -3.86
C ILE A 291 -0.90 -15.12 -3.28
N TYR A 292 0.09 -15.63 -4.01
CA TYR A 292 1.49 -15.58 -3.59
C TYR A 292 1.96 -14.14 -3.46
N TRP A 293 2.55 -13.82 -2.30
CA TRP A 293 2.97 -12.46 -1.98
C TRP A 293 4.47 -12.26 -2.15
N GLY A 294 5.28 -13.28 -1.81
CA GLY A 294 6.73 -13.21 -1.89
C GLY A 294 7.41 -13.89 -0.73
N VAL A 295 8.68 -13.53 -0.48
CA VAL A 295 9.47 -14.08 0.63
C VAL A 295 9.68 -13.03 1.72
N TYR A 296 9.47 -13.45 2.97
CA TYR A 296 9.69 -12.64 4.15
C TYR A 296 10.20 -13.51 5.30
N GLN A 297 11.27 -13.06 5.95
CA GLN A 297 12.00 -13.79 7.00
C GLN A 297 12.39 -15.22 6.55
N GLY A 298 12.87 -15.34 5.30
CA GLY A 298 13.33 -16.60 4.71
C GLY A 298 12.22 -17.62 4.44
N LYS A 299 10.95 -17.23 4.52
CA LYS A 299 9.79 -18.07 4.23
C LYS A 299 8.99 -17.52 3.07
N HIS A 300 8.39 -18.40 2.27
CA HIS A 300 7.41 -18.04 1.25
C HIS A 300 6.06 -17.74 1.91
N TRP A 301 5.42 -16.63 1.51
CA TRP A 301 4.15 -16.17 2.03
C TRP A 301 3.12 -15.95 0.93
N PHE A 302 1.86 -16.12 1.29
CA PHE A 302 0.72 -15.86 0.44
C PHE A 302 -0.44 -15.28 1.26
N VAL A 303 -1.37 -14.62 0.57
CA VAL A 303 -2.60 -14.08 1.17
C VAL A 303 -3.76 -15.03 0.85
N GLU A 304 -4.60 -15.31 1.83
CA GLU A 304 -5.77 -16.16 1.66
C GLU A 304 -6.98 -15.65 2.42
N ALA A 305 -8.18 -15.95 1.89
CA ALA A 305 -9.42 -16.01 2.64
C ALA A 305 -9.67 -17.48 3.00
N PRO A 306 -9.40 -17.94 4.25
CA PRO A 306 -9.22 -19.36 4.54
C PRO A 306 -10.56 -20.10 4.63
N ASP A 307 -11.33 -19.83 5.69
CA ASP A 307 -12.52 -20.58 6.06
C ASP A 307 -13.49 -19.71 6.87
N THR A 308 -14.75 -20.16 6.96
CA THR A 308 -15.79 -19.54 7.79
C THR A 308 -15.29 -19.32 9.22
N GLY A 309 -15.50 -18.09 9.73
CA GLY A 309 -15.05 -17.68 11.07
C GLY A 309 -13.60 -17.15 11.12
N GLN A 310 -12.88 -17.21 10.00
CA GLN A 310 -11.57 -16.57 9.87
C GLN A 310 -11.66 -15.29 9.04
N PHE A 311 -10.53 -14.61 8.91
CA PHE A 311 -10.37 -13.38 8.14
C PHE A 311 -9.37 -13.60 7.01
N VAL A 312 -9.44 -12.75 5.99
CA VAL A 312 -8.35 -12.65 5.02
C VAL A 312 -7.06 -12.39 5.78
N LYS A 313 -5.98 -13.12 5.48
CA LYS A 313 -4.74 -13.08 6.27
C LYS A 313 -3.54 -13.48 5.44
N PHE A 314 -2.35 -13.17 5.96
CA PHE A 314 -1.12 -13.80 5.50
C PHE A 314 -1.00 -15.22 6.02
N SER A 315 -0.37 -16.08 5.24
CA SER A 315 -0.03 -17.45 5.64
C SER A 315 1.28 -17.88 5.02
N VAL A 316 1.99 -18.73 5.77
CA VAL A 316 3.23 -19.33 5.29
C VAL A 316 2.89 -20.41 4.28
N LEU A 317 3.49 -20.31 3.09
CA LEU A 317 3.36 -21.28 2.02
C LEU A 317 4.26 -22.51 2.25
N ASP A 318 5.40 -22.31 2.91
CA ASP A 318 6.35 -23.38 3.22
C ASP A 318 5.76 -24.41 4.17
N GLY A 319 5.90 -25.68 3.82
CA GLY A 319 5.35 -26.80 4.60
C GLY A 319 3.82 -26.91 4.56
N ARG A 320 3.11 -26.04 3.83
CA ARG A 320 1.65 -26.17 3.68
C ARG A 320 1.30 -27.41 2.87
N SER A 321 0.48 -28.29 3.46
CA SER A 321 0.00 -29.51 2.82
C SER A 321 -1.00 -29.22 1.70
N GLY A 322 -1.20 -30.22 0.83
CA GLY A 322 -2.22 -30.18 -0.21
C GLY A 322 -1.92 -29.26 -1.39
N TYR A 323 -0.71 -28.71 -1.52
CA TYR A 323 -0.32 -27.88 -2.66
C TYR A 323 -0.50 -28.63 -3.98
N VAL A 324 -1.29 -28.06 -4.90
CA VAL A 324 -1.58 -28.63 -6.21
C VAL A 324 -0.70 -28.01 -7.28
N GLY A 325 -0.55 -26.68 -7.27
CA GLY A 325 0.20 -25.94 -8.27
C GLY A 325 -0.06 -24.43 -8.19
N ALA A 326 0.45 -23.70 -9.18
CA ALA A 326 0.22 -22.27 -9.30
C ALA A 326 -0.11 -21.83 -10.73
N LEU A 327 -0.76 -20.68 -10.85
CA LEU A 327 -1.12 -20.04 -12.12
C LEU A 327 -0.67 -18.58 -12.10
N ARG A 328 0.15 -18.18 -13.07
CA ARG A 328 0.49 -16.78 -13.32
C ARG A 328 -0.48 -16.19 -14.33
N VAL A 329 -1.24 -15.19 -13.92
CA VAL A 329 -2.20 -14.51 -14.80
C VAL A 329 -1.44 -13.79 -15.92
N THR A 330 -1.89 -13.97 -17.17
CA THR A 330 -1.28 -13.30 -18.32
C THR A 330 -1.68 -11.82 -18.28
N PRO A 331 -0.72 -10.87 -18.26
CA PRO A 331 -1.05 -9.45 -18.23
C PRO A 331 -1.77 -9.00 -19.51
N PRO A 332 -2.63 -7.96 -19.45
CA PRO A 332 -3.07 -7.26 -20.65
C PRO A 332 -1.88 -6.78 -21.49
N ALA A 333 -2.02 -6.73 -22.81
CA ALA A 333 -0.91 -6.40 -23.72
C ALA A 333 -0.25 -5.03 -23.42
N ASP A 334 -1.03 -4.06 -22.95
CA ASP A 334 -0.56 -2.73 -22.57
C ASP A 334 0.00 -2.66 -21.14
N MET A 335 -0.04 -3.77 -20.40
CA MET A 335 0.51 -3.92 -19.04
C MET A 335 1.61 -5.00 -18.98
N ALA A 336 2.02 -5.53 -20.13
CA ALA A 336 3.05 -6.55 -20.26
C ALA A 336 4.46 -5.95 -20.06
N SER A 337 4.75 -5.45 -18.87
CA SER A 337 6.14 -5.32 -18.41
C SER A 337 6.64 -6.72 -18.00
N PRO A 338 7.89 -7.11 -18.32
CA PRO A 338 8.40 -8.41 -17.92
C PRO A 338 8.39 -8.53 -16.39
N SER A 339 7.71 -9.55 -15.84
CA SER A 339 7.92 -9.95 -14.44
C SER A 339 9.40 -10.26 -14.24
N PRO A 340 10.06 -9.75 -13.19
CA PRO A 340 11.45 -10.09 -12.89
C PRO A 340 11.59 -11.59 -12.60
N SER A 341 12.77 -12.12 -12.88
CA SER A 341 13.05 -13.56 -12.85
C SER A 341 13.25 -14.07 -11.42
N SER A 342 13.22 -15.39 -11.25
CA SER A 342 13.27 -16.06 -9.94
C SER A 342 14.59 -15.88 -9.15
N SER A 343 15.60 -15.20 -9.68
CA SER A 343 16.82 -14.86 -8.93
C SER A 343 16.73 -13.53 -8.16
N ASP A 344 15.71 -12.72 -8.43
CA ASP A 344 15.64 -11.33 -7.96
C ASP A 344 14.88 -11.16 -6.61
N TRP A 345 14.33 -12.25 -6.05
CA TRP A 345 13.40 -12.20 -4.90
C TRP A 345 13.97 -12.66 -3.54
N ILE A 346 15.25 -13.02 -3.45
CA ILE A 346 15.85 -13.43 -2.16
C ILE A 346 16.06 -12.20 -1.26
N ARG A 347 14.98 -11.76 -0.58
CA ARG A 347 15.04 -10.81 0.53
C ARG A 347 15.62 -11.51 1.77
N ALA A 348 16.94 -11.52 1.90
CA ALA A 348 17.59 -11.80 3.18
C ALA A 348 17.53 -10.52 4.06
N MET A 349 16.52 -10.42 4.93
CA MET A 349 16.61 -9.54 6.10
C MET A 349 17.28 -10.34 7.23
N PRO A 350 18.40 -9.87 7.83
CA PRO A 350 18.94 -10.52 9.02
C PRO A 350 17.94 -10.40 10.18
N PRO A 351 17.92 -11.37 11.10
CA PRO A 351 17.05 -11.31 12.28
C PRO A 351 17.37 -10.06 13.09
N LEU A 352 16.33 -9.38 13.57
CA LEU A 352 16.47 -8.34 14.60
C LEU A 352 17.20 -8.97 15.78
N GLY A 353 18.42 -8.51 16.02
CA GLY A 353 19.27 -9.02 17.09
C GLY A 353 18.54 -8.96 18.41
N ALA A 354 18.59 -10.07 19.15
CA ALA A 354 18.23 -10.11 20.56
C ALA A 354 18.94 -8.95 21.27
N GLY A 355 18.17 -8.06 21.88
CA GLY A 355 18.71 -7.01 22.72
C GLY A 355 19.59 -7.64 23.79
N THR A 356 20.88 -7.35 23.74
CA THR A 356 21.78 -7.62 24.86
C THR A 356 21.31 -6.76 26.03
N GLY A 357 20.79 -7.42 27.06
CA GLY A 357 20.58 -6.81 28.36
C GLY A 357 21.89 -6.17 28.84
N GLY A 358 21.83 -4.87 29.08
CA GLY A 358 22.80 -4.17 29.90
C GLY A 358 22.11 -3.85 31.21
N ASP A 359 22.44 -4.60 32.25
CA ASP A 359 22.17 -4.26 33.65
C ASP A 359 22.65 -2.83 33.92
N VAL A 360 21.81 -2.05 34.59
CA VAL A 360 22.25 -0.87 35.33
C VAL A 360 21.97 -1.18 36.79
N THR A 361 23.05 -1.46 37.51
CA THR A 361 23.12 -1.54 38.97
C THR A 361 22.68 -0.25 39.64
#